data_AF-A0A3G3JV01-F1
#
_entry.id   AF-A0A3G3JV01-F1
#
_cell.length_a   1.000
_cell.length_b   1.000
_cell.length_c   1.000
_cell.angle_alpha   90.00
_cell.angle_beta   90.00
_cell.angle_gamma   90.00
#
_symmetry.space_group_name_H-M   'P 1'
#
loop_
_entity.id
_entity.type
_entity.pdbx_description
1 polymer ?
#
loop_
_entity_poly.entity_id
_entity_poly.type
_entity_poly.pdbx_seq_one_letter_code
_entity_poly.pdbx_strand_id
1 'polypeptide(L)'
;MIGSWRWNAAFGGFGAALTFLISLGNNPLLTTLIRSVYAFIAFAILTFALRFVLAQLLPSSRPDRDTQLEEDRGNVLDLVTPGEEESLGEMLKEQWSDGKDSPVSGFQPLQPKRLVSLDNPNPEEVVQAIRRLTDE
;
A
#
# COMPACT_ATOMS: atom_id res chain seq x y z
N MET A 1 -2.87 -5.96 -15.16
CA MET A 1 -2.35 -6.22 -16.52
C MET A 1 -3.49 -6.74 -17.40
N ILE A 2 -3.58 -6.30 -18.65
CA ILE A 2 -4.65 -6.62 -19.62
C ILE A 2 -4.50 -8.10 -20.10
N GLY A 3 -4.67 -9.05 -19.19
CA GLY A 3 -4.42 -10.46 -19.46
C GLY A 3 -5.66 -11.29 -19.15
N SER A 4 -6.66 -11.33 -20.04
CA SER A 4 -7.87 -12.07 -19.68
C SER A 4 -8.72 -12.64 -20.82
N TRP A 5 -8.60 -12.17 -22.07
CA TRP A 5 -9.40 -12.74 -23.16
C TRP A 5 -9.06 -14.22 -23.42
N ARG A 6 -7.77 -14.58 -23.28
CA ARG A 6 -7.27 -15.97 -23.40
C ARG A 6 -7.95 -16.93 -22.43
N TRP A 7 -8.20 -16.49 -21.21
CA TRP A 7 -8.88 -17.29 -20.19
C TRP A 7 -10.36 -17.49 -20.53
N ASN A 8 -11.05 -16.46 -21.02
CA ASN A 8 -12.44 -16.61 -21.48
C ASN A 8 -12.52 -17.54 -22.71
N ALA A 9 -11.58 -17.41 -23.65
CA ALA A 9 -11.49 -18.29 -24.81
C ALA A 9 -11.14 -19.73 -24.43
N ALA A 10 -10.28 -19.94 -23.43
CA ALA A 10 -9.93 -21.28 -22.94
C ALA A 10 -11.12 -21.98 -22.27
N PHE A 11 -11.86 -21.29 -21.39
CA PHE A 11 -13.06 -21.83 -20.77
C PHE A 11 -14.20 -22.05 -21.77
N GLY A 12 -14.40 -21.11 -22.70
CA GLY A 12 -15.33 -21.28 -23.82
C GLY A 12 -14.97 -22.49 -24.68
N GLY A 13 -13.69 -22.62 -25.05
CA GLY A 13 -13.17 -23.74 -25.83
C GLY A 13 -13.33 -25.08 -25.11
N PHE A 14 -13.11 -25.10 -23.80
CA PHE A 14 -13.35 -26.27 -22.96
C PHE A 14 -14.82 -26.69 -22.97
N GLY A 15 -15.75 -25.75 -22.78
CA GLY A 15 -17.19 -26.02 -22.85
C GLY A 15 -17.64 -26.51 -24.23
N ALA A 16 -17.10 -25.92 -25.29
CA ALA A 16 -17.36 -26.33 -26.66
C ALA A 16 -16.84 -27.75 -26.93
N ALA A 17 -15.62 -28.07 -26.49
CA ALA A 17 -15.01 -29.39 -26.64
C ALA A 17 -15.79 -30.48 -25.88
N LEU A 18 -16.20 -30.20 -24.64
CA LEU A 18 -17.02 -31.11 -23.84
C LEU A 18 -18.35 -31.40 -24.53
N THR A 19 -19.04 -30.35 -25.00
CA THR A 19 -20.32 -30.48 -25.72
C THR A 19 -20.16 -31.21 -27.04
N PHE A 20 -19.07 -30.95 -27.76
CA PHE A 20 -18.76 -31.62 -29.01
C PHE A 20 -18.58 -33.13 -28.80
N LEU A 21 -17.76 -33.54 -27.83
CA LEU A 21 -17.52 -34.95 -27.50
C LEU A 21 -18.80 -35.69 -27.11
N ILE A 22 -19.66 -35.07 -26.30
CA ILE A 22 -20.94 -35.65 -25.87
C ILE A 22 -21.93 -35.72 -27.04
N SER A 23 -21.96 -34.71 -27.91
CA SER A 23 -22.92 -34.60 -29.01
C SER A 23 -22.55 -35.43 -30.23
N LEU A 24 -21.26 -35.79 -30.39
CA LEU A 24 -20.73 -36.46 -31.58
C LEU A 24 -21.39 -37.82 -31.86
N GLY A 25 -21.74 -38.58 -30.81
CA GLY A 25 -22.33 -39.91 -30.95
C GLY A 25 -23.83 -39.92 -31.25
N ASN A 26 -24.54 -38.83 -30.98
CA ASN A 26 -26.01 -38.78 -30.98
C ASN A 26 -26.61 -37.85 -32.03
N ASN A 27 -25.79 -37.06 -32.73
CA ASN A 27 -26.29 -36.03 -33.64
C ASN A 27 -25.43 -35.92 -34.91
N PRO A 28 -26.02 -35.50 -36.05
CA PRO A 28 -25.27 -35.13 -37.24
C PRO A 28 -24.22 -34.05 -36.93
N LEU A 29 -23.10 -34.07 -37.66
CA LEU A 29 -21.96 -33.16 -37.46
C LEU A 29 -22.38 -31.68 -37.42
N LEU A 30 -23.29 -31.25 -38.29
CA LEU A 30 -23.77 -29.87 -38.33
C LEU A 30 -24.46 -29.47 -37.02
N THR A 31 -25.34 -30.33 -36.50
CA THR A 31 -26.04 -30.11 -35.23
C THR A 31 -25.07 -30.04 -34.06
N THR A 32 -24.06 -30.91 -34.06
CA THR A 32 -23.01 -30.94 -33.05
C THR A 32 -22.16 -29.68 -33.07
N LEU A 33 -21.82 -29.17 -34.26
CA LEU A 33 -21.10 -27.91 -34.43
C LEU A 33 -21.90 -26.70 -33.92
N ILE A 34 -23.20 -26.64 -34.26
CA ILE A 34 -24.08 -25.58 -33.79
C ILE A 34 -24.19 -25.61 -32.25
N ARG A 35 -24.36 -26.80 -31.67
CA ARG A 35 -24.41 -26.98 -30.20
C ARG A 35 -23.10 -26.59 -29.51
N SER A 36 -21.95 -26.91 -30.11
CA SER A 36 -20.65 -26.53 -29.53
C SER A 36 -20.41 -25.02 -29.58
N VAL A 37 -20.90 -24.32 -30.61
CA VAL A 37 -20.89 -22.85 -30.66
C VAL A 37 -21.76 -22.23 -29.57
N TYR A 38 -22.97 -22.75 -29.36
CA TYR A 38 -23.82 -22.28 -28.24
C TYR A 38 -23.15 -22.53 -26.88
N ALA A 39 -22.53 -23.69 -26.70
CA ALA A 39 -21.78 -23.99 -25.48
C ALA A 39 -20.57 -23.06 -25.29
N PHE A 40 -19.83 -22.74 -26.36
CA PHE A 40 -18.73 -21.80 -26.31
C PHE A 40 -19.18 -20.43 -25.76
N ILE A 41 -20.26 -19.89 -26.32
CA ILE A 41 -20.81 -18.60 -25.91
C ILE A 41 -21.31 -18.67 -24.46
N ALA A 42 -22.04 -19.73 -24.10
CA ALA A 42 -22.56 -19.91 -22.74
C ALA A 42 -21.43 -19.95 -21.70
N PHE A 43 -20.38 -20.74 -21.95
CA PHE A 43 -19.22 -20.83 -21.04
C PHE A 43 -18.40 -19.54 -21.00
N ALA A 44 -18.26 -18.83 -22.12
CA ALA A 44 -17.59 -17.53 -22.14
C ALA A 44 -18.34 -16.50 -21.28
N ILE A 45 -19.67 -16.43 -21.41
CA ILE A 45 -20.53 -15.57 -20.57
C ILE A 45 -20.43 -15.98 -19.10
N LEU A 46 -20.51 -17.28 -18.81
CA LEU A 46 -20.39 -17.80 -17.45
C LEU A 46 -19.04 -17.44 -16.81
N THR A 47 -17.96 -17.58 -17.57
CA THR A 47 -16.61 -17.21 -17.13
C THR A 47 -16.52 -15.71 -16.85
N PHE A 48 -17.12 -14.88 -17.70
CA PHE A 48 -17.16 -13.44 -17.49
C PHE A 48 -17.93 -13.08 -16.21
N ALA A 49 -19.10 -13.68 -16.00
CA ALA A 49 -19.90 -13.50 -14.79
C ALA A 49 -19.16 -13.96 -13.53
N LEU A 50 -18.53 -15.14 -13.57
CA LEU A 50 -17.74 -15.66 -12.46
C LEU A 50 -16.57 -14.74 -12.13
N ARG A 51 -15.88 -14.22 -13.13
CA ARG A 51 -14.78 -13.27 -12.93
C ARG A 51 -15.25 -11.93 -12.40
N PHE A 52 -16.42 -11.46 -12.84
CA PHE A 52 -17.03 -10.26 -12.30
C PHE A 52 -17.28 -10.44 -10.80
N VAL A 53 -17.89 -11.56 -10.40
CA VAL A 53 -18.14 -11.90 -9.00
C VAL A 53 -16.83 -12.02 -8.23
N LEU A 54 -15.86 -12.80 -8.72
CA LEU A 54 -14.55 -12.94 -8.09
C LEU A 54 -13.81 -11.61 -7.93
N ALA A 55 -13.95 -10.68 -8.89
CA ALA A 55 -13.36 -9.35 -8.80
C ALA A 55 -14.01 -8.49 -7.70
N GLN A 56 -15.28 -8.72 -7.37
CA GLN A 56 -15.92 -8.05 -6.22
C GLN A 56 -15.51 -8.68 -4.89
N LEU A 57 -15.27 -10.00 -4.85
CA LEU A 57 -14.92 -10.71 -3.62
C LEU A 57 -13.42 -10.65 -3.28
N LEU A 58 -12.54 -10.60 -4.27
CA LEU A 58 -11.10 -10.53 -4.01
C LEU A 58 -10.66 -9.08 -3.76
N PRO A 59 -9.96 -8.78 -2.65
CA PRO A 59 -9.30 -7.50 -2.49
C PRO A 59 -8.35 -7.28 -3.67
N SER A 60 -8.39 -6.08 -4.23
CA SER A 60 -7.57 -5.71 -5.38
C SER A 60 -6.09 -5.68 -4.97
N SER A 61 -5.38 -6.80 -5.09
CA SER A 61 -3.93 -6.78 -5.21
C SER A 61 -3.61 -6.15 -6.56
N ARG A 62 -3.50 -4.81 -6.56
CA ARG A 62 -2.88 -4.09 -7.67
C ARG A 62 -1.50 -4.72 -7.85
N PRO A 63 -1.15 -5.22 -9.05
CA PRO A 63 0.25 -5.45 -9.34
C PRO A 63 0.89 -4.07 -9.31
N ASP A 64 1.71 -3.82 -8.29
CA ASP A 64 2.47 -2.59 -8.13
C ASP A 64 3.25 -2.34 -9.41
N ARG A 65 2.73 -1.41 -10.22
CA ARG A 65 3.56 -0.70 -11.22
C ARG A 65 4.63 0.15 -10.54
N ASP A 66 4.55 0.29 -9.21
CA ASP A 66 5.53 0.95 -8.35
C ASP A 66 6.69 0.04 -7.92
N THR A 67 6.69 -1.25 -8.27
CA THR A 67 7.83 -2.15 -7.92
C THR A 67 9.15 -1.75 -8.57
N GLN A 68 9.15 -0.97 -9.66
CA GLN A 68 10.40 -0.40 -10.23
C GLN A 68 10.82 0.93 -9.59
N LEU A 69 9.93 1.64 -8.88
CA LEU A 69 10.25 2.91 -8.22
C LEU A 69 10.47 2.76 -6.71
N GLU A 70 9.88 1.73 -6.09
CA GLU A 70 10.08 1.39 -4.67
C GLU A 70 11.41 0.65 -4.43
N GLU A 71 11.98 -0.05 -5.42
CA GLU A 71 13.27 -0.74 -5.27
C GLU A 71 14.46 0.24 -5.10
N ASP A 72 14.27 1.52 -5.48
CA ASP A 72 15.22 2.61 -5.20
C ASP A 72 14.93 3.35 -3.89
N ARG A 73 13.73 3.22 -3.31
CA ARG A 73 13.38 3.88 -2.04
C ARG A 73 13.89 3.06 -0.86
N GLY A 74 15.07 3.46 -0.38
CA GLY A 74 15.78 2.82 0.73
C GLY A 74 17.13 2.21 0.34
N ASN A 75 17.47 2.23 -0.95
CA ASN A 75 18.77 1.78 -1.46
C ASN A 75 19.78 2.92 -1.70
N VAL A 76 19.30 4.17 -1.68
CA VAL A 76 20.16 5.36 -1.72
C VAL A 76 20.49 5.78 -0.29
N LEU A 77 21.52 5.13 0.28
CA LEU A 77 22.12 5.53 1.55
C LEU A 77 23.26 6.51 1.23
N ASP A 78 23.03 7.81 1.42
CA ASP A 78 24.11 8.79 1.32
C ASP A 78 25.01 8.65 2.54
N LEU A 79 26.11 7.91 2.39
CA LEU A 79 27.12 7.67 3.43
C LEU A 79 28.12 8.82 3.55
N VAL A 80 27.89 9.94 2.85
CA VAL A 80 28.73 11.12 2.95
C VAL A 80 28.17 12.02 4.04
N THR A 81 28.70 11.87 5.25
CA THR A 81 28.57 12.91 6.26
C THR A 81 29.31 14.15 5.74
N PRO A 82 28.65 15.32 5.59
CA PRO A 82 29.34 16.57 5.28
C PRO A 82 30.46 16.76 6.29
N GLY A 83 31.65 17.16 5.84
CA GLY A 83 32.84 17.28 6.69
C GLY A 83 32.67 18.38 7.75
N GLU A 84 32.08 18.04 8.89
CA GLU A 84 31.89 18.91 10.04
C GLU A 84 33.09 18.84 11.02
N GLU A 85 34.21 18.21 10.62
CA GLU A 85 35.38 17.97 11.47
C GLU A 85 35.96 19.27 12.06
N GLU A 86 35.95 20.37 11.29
CA GLU A 86 36.43 21.66 11.74
C GLU A 86 35.49 22.28 12.79
N SER A 87 34.17 22.20 12.57
CA SER A 87 33.16 22.70 13.52
C SER A 87 33.15 21.91 14.83
N LEU A 88 33.34 20.58 14.76
CA LEU A 88 33.45 19.71 15.93
C LEU A 88 34.74 19.98 16.71
N GLY A 89 35.84 20.23 16.00
CA GLY A 89 37.11 20.63 16.61
C GLY A 89 37.00 21.95 17.38
N GLU A 90 36.24 22.91 16.84
CA GLU A 90 36.00 24.20 17.48
C GLU A 90 35.12 24.06 18.74
N MET A 91 34.02 23.29 18.67
CA MET A 91 33.15 23.01 19.82
C MET A 91 33.88 22.26 20.96
N LEU A 92 34.73 21.28 20.63
CA LEU A 92 35.53 20.56 21.62
C LEU A 92 36.54 21.49 22.31
N LYS A 93 37.15 22.39 21.55
CA LYS A 93 38.11 23.36 22.08
C LYS A 93 37.41 24.38 22.99
N GLU A 94 36.21 24.83 22.63
CA GLU A 94 35.38 25.68 23.48
C GLU A 94 35.03 24.99 24.80
N GLN A 95 34.57 23.73 24.78
CA GLN A 95 34.30 22.95 26.00
C GLN A 95 35.53 22.78 26.90
N TRP A 96 36.71 22.58 26.31
CA TRP A 96 37.95 22.41 27.08
C TRP A 96 38.46 23.75 27.63
N SER A 97 38.15 24.86 26.97
CA SER A 97 38.51 26.20 27.44
C SER A 97 37.57 26.74 28.52
N ASP A 98 36.30 26.32 28.53
CA ASP A 98 35.28 26.78 29.48
C ASP A 98 35.22 25.92 30.77
N GLY A 99 35.91 24.76 30.77
CA GLY A 99 35.85 23.77 31.84
C GLY A 99 36.92 23.86 32.94
N LYS A 100 37.48 25.04 33.26
CA LYS A 100 38.53 25.13 34.30
C LYS A 100 38.02 25.22 35.75
N ASP A 101 36.75 25.54 36.01
CA ASP A 101 36.28 25.73 37.40
C ASP A 101 34.77 25.43 37.60
N SER A 102 34.26 24.29 37.16
CA SER A 102 32.93 23.84 37.61
C SER A 102 32.80 22.33 37.71
N PRO A 103 32.43 21.78 38.88
CA PRO A 103 32.25 20.34 39.05
C PRO A 103 31.05 19.88 38.21
N VAL A 104 31.26 18.78 37.48
CA VAL A 104 30.26 18.11 36.64
C VAL A 104 29.01 17.81 37.48
N SER A 105 27.97 18.62 37.33
CA SER A 105 26.66 18.32 37.92
C SER A 105 26.10 17.11 37.18
N GLY A 106 25.96 15.99 37.90
CA GLY A 106 25.46 14.73 37.36
C GLY A 106 24.04 14.88 36.78
N PHE A 107 23.66 13.90 35.95
CA PHE A 107 22.36 13.85 35.28
C PHE A 107 21.20 14.11 36.25
N GLN A 108 20.51 15.25 36.06
CA GLN A 108 19.30 15.60 36.78
C GLN A 108 18.11 15.21 35.88
N PRO A 109 17.42 14.08 36.12
CA PRO A 109 16.31 13.66 35.28
C PRO A 109 15.22 14.73 35.30
N LEU A 110 14.79 15.14 34.10
CA LEU A 110 13.72 16.13 33.91
C LEU A 110 12.47 15.63 34.65
N GLN A 111 11.97 16.43 35.59
CA GLN A 111 10.70 16.16 36.26
C GLN A 111 9.56 16.71 35.40
N PRO A 112 8.84 15.87 34.62
CA PRO A 112 7.74 16.38 33.82
C PRO A 112 6.63 16.89 34.75
N LYS A 113 6.22 18.14 34.53
CA LYS A 113 5.08 18.73 35.24
C LYS A 113 3.81 17.97 34.84
N ARG A 114 3.17 17.30 35.80
CA ARG A 114 1.94 16.53 35.56
C ARG A 114 0.84 17.47 35.06
N LEU A 115 0.31 17.17 33.87
CA LEU A 115 -0.87 17.84 33.33
C LEU A 115 -2.09 17.31 34.09
N VAL A 116 -2.62 18.13 34.99
CA VAL A 116 -3.91 17.88 35.66
C VAL A 116 -4.99 18.50 34.78
N SER A 117 -6.03 17.74 34.46
CA SER A 117 -7.22 18.27 33.78
C SER A 117 -7.84 19.37 34.66
N LEU A 118 -7.98 20.57 34.10
CA LEU A 118 -8.56 21.71 34.81
C LEU A 118 -10.07 21.45 35.01
N ASP A 119 -10.51 21.29 36.27
CA ASP A 119 -11.92 20.98 36.63
C ASP A 119 -12.90 22.14 36.34
N ASN A 120 -12.41 23.29 35.87
CA ASN A 120 -13.23 24.39 35.32
C ASN A 120 -12.37 25.25 34.38
N PRO A 121 -12.33 24.96 33.08
CA PRO A 121 -11.65 25.83 32.13
C PRO A 121 -12.46 27.13 31.93
N ASN A 122 -11.77 28.28 31.99
CA ASN A 122 -12.41 29.56 31.64
C ASN A 122 -12.90 29.50 30.18
N PRO A 123 -14.19 29.78 29.92
CA PRO A 123 -14.76 29.60 28.59
C PRO A 123 -14.07 30.47 27.53
N GLU A 124 -13.55 31.63 27.92
CA GLU A 124 -12.81 32.53 27.02
C GLU A 124 -11.50 31.91 26.50
N GLU A 125 -10.74 31.23 27.36
CA GLU A 125 -9.48 30.59 26.99
C GLU A 125 -9.70 29.38 26.06
N VAL A 126 -10.80 28.65 26.26
CA VAL A 126 -11.19 27.52 25.40
C VAL A 126 -11.59 28.00 24.01
N VAL A 127 -12.38 29.07 23.91
CA VAL A 127 -12.76 29.64 22.61
C VAL A 127 -11.53 30.15 21.87
N GLN A 128 -10.58 30.79 22.57
CA GLN A 128 -9.36 31.28 21.95
C GLN A 128 -8.45 30.12 21.48
N ALA A 129 -8.38 29.03 22.23
CA ALA A 129 -7.63 27.83 21.84
C ALA A 129 -8.23 27.16 20.60
N ILE A 130 -9.57 27.00 20.54
CA ILE A 130 -10.27 26.44 19.37
C ILE A 130 -10.03 27.29 18.13
N ARG A 131 -10.06 28.63 18.27
CA ARG A 131 -9.83 29.54 17.15
C ARG A 131 -8.42 29.39 16.57
N ARG A 132 -7.40 29.32 17.42
CA ARG A 132 -6.02 29.10 16.98
C ARG A 132 -5.80 27.74 16.32
N LEU A 133 -6.50 26.71 16.80
CA LEU A 133 -6.41 25.35 16.23
C LEU A 133 -7.17 25.20 14.90
N THR A 134 -8.05 26.14 14.56
CA THR A 134 -8.80 26.16 13.29
C THR A 134 -8.10 27.02 12.22
N ASP A 135 -7.24 27.95 12.65
CA ASP A 135 -6.46 28.83 11.76
C ASP A 135 -5.13 28.21 11.31
N GLU A 136 -4.75 27.02 11.81
CA GLU A 136 -3.68 26.14 11.27
C GLU A 136 -4.24 25.05 10.37
#